data_AF-A0A5B6VSG5-F1
#
_entry.id   AF-A0A5B6VSG5-F1
#
_cell.length_a   1.000
_cell.length_b   1.000
_cell.length_c   1.000
_cell.angle_alpha   90.00
_cell.angle_beta   90.00
_cell.angle_gamma   90.00
#
_symmetry.space_group_name_H-M   'P 1'
#
loop_
_entity.id
_entity.type
_entity.pdbx_description
1 polymer ?
#
loop_
_entity_poly.entity_id
_entity_poly.type
_entity_poly.pdbx_seq_one_letter_code
_entity_poly.pdbx_strand_id
1 'polypeptide(L)'
;MQLRVSLALLFKTCEQQYLIYTPNGFKFATNDLTREGVQSKFRVLENQLYDKGNDKVESKDLPGLEQALKNTAWGEIPEYLKSIVIQIEKDRGKTTDVFHIAIQVLVCAAIKEMKDFSVGDLVWDTLKKWGATLNYAEKFGFQVRVADNLLKKNLLAYFAAQNLFKSTAKK
;
A
#
# COMPACT_ATOMS: atom_id res chain seq x y z
N MET A 1 10.57 3.17 14.98
CA MET A 1 11.06 4.54 15.28
C MET A 1 11.38 5.34 14.01
N GLN A 2 12.07 4.75 13.02
CA GLN A 2 12.47 5.39 11.75
C GLN A 2 11.32 6.05 10.93
N LEU A 3 10.13 5.45 10.82
CA LEU A 3 9.01 6.03 10.04
C LEU A 3 8.39 7.31 10.62
N ARG A 4 8.36 7.45 11.96
CA ARG A 4 7.89 8.70 12.60
C ARG A 4 8.85 9.84 12.34
N VAL A 5 10.15 9.52 12.22
CA VAL A 5 11.21 10.48 11.90
C VAL A 5 11.09 10.96 10.45
N SER A 6 10.78 10.07 9.50
CA SER A 6 10.59 10.46 8.09
C SER A 6 9.40 11.40 7.87
N LEU A 7 8.26 11.15 8.54
CA LEU A 7 7.11 12.06 8.47
C LEU A 7 7.42 13.40 9.16
N ALA A 8 8.08 13.37 10.33
CA ALA A 8 8.51 14.57 11.04
C ALA A 8 9.55 15.38 10.25
N LEU A 9 10.45 14.74 9.48
CA LEU A 9 11.40 15.41 8.59
C LEU A 9 10.68 16.05 7.39
N LEU A 10 9.70 15.38 6.79
CA LEU A 10 8.81 15.94 5.77
C LEU A 10 8.07 17.19 6.26
N PHE A 11 7.64 17.19 7.53
CA PHE A 11 7.03 18.36 8.16
C PHE A 11 8.05 19.46 8.48
N LYS A 12 9.31 19.12 8.80
CA LYS A 12 10.36 20.09 9.13
C LYS A 12 10.94 20.81 7.90
N THR A 13 10.87 20.20 6.72
CA THR A 13 11.37 20.81 5.46
C THR A 13 10.33 21.67 4.71
N CYS A 14 9.04 21.62 5.06
CA CYS A 14 7.99 22.46 4.44
C CYS A 14 7.99 23.93 4.88
N GLU A 15 8.78 24.31 5.90
CA GLU A 15 8.82 25.70 6.40
C GLU A 15 9.72 26.67 5.59
N GLN A 16 10.31 26.25 4.45
CA GLN A 16 11.11 27.15 3.62
C GLN A 16 10.44 27.49 2.27
N GLN A 17 10.29 28.81 2.06
CA GLN A 17 9.55 29.57 1.05
C GLN A 17 9.94 29.29 -0.42
N TYR A 18 9.13 29.73 -1.39
CA TYR A 18 9.47 30.73 -2.44
C TYR A 18 8.26 31.08 -3.32
N LEU A 19 7.97 32.39 -3.46
CA LEU A 19 7.06 32.98 -4.46
C LEU A 19 7.76 33.08 -5.83
N ILE A 20 7.08 32.75 -6.93
CA ILE A 20 7.59 32.95 -8.31
C ILE A 20 6.60 33.83 -9.08
N TYR A 21 7.09 34.92 -9.68
CA TYR A 21 6.31 35.87 -10.48
C TYR A 21 6.33 35.50 -11.97
N THR A 22 5.17 35.52 -12.65
CA THR A 22 5.11 35.46 -14.13
C THR A 22 4.05 36.42 -14.69
N PRO A 23 4.18 36.87 -15.96
CA PRO A 23 3.46 38.04 -16.48
C PRO A 23 1.95 37.86 -16.76
N ASN A 24 1.41 36.64 -16.69
CA ASN A 24 0.07 36.31 -17.21
C ASN A 24 -0.93 35.83 -16.14
N GLY A 25 -0.81 36.32 -14.91
CA GLY A 25 -1.79 36.11 -13.85
C GLY A 25 -1.56 34.85 -13.00
N PHE A 26 -2.07 34.90 -11.77
CA PHE A 26 -1.95 33.84 -10.77
C PHE A 26 -2.63 32.54 -11.25
N LYS A 27 -1.83 31.53 -11.61
CA LYS A 27 -2.29 30.14 -11.58
C LYS A 27 -1.63 29.44 -10.40
N PHE A 28 -2.44 29.21 -9.36
CA PHE A 28 -2.07 28.23 -8.36
C PHE A 28 -2.44 26.84 -8.88
N ALA A 29 -1.45 26.04 -9.26
CA ALA A 29 -1.50 24.64 -8.84
C ALA A 29 -0.95 24.64 -7.41
N THR A 30 -1.81 24.99 -6.43
CA THR A 30 -1.40 25.05 -5.02
C THR A 30 -0.99 23.65 -4.59
N ASN A 31 0.31 23.37 -4.61
CA ASN A 31 0.83 22.45 -3.62
C ASN A 31 0.71 23.20 -2.30
N ASP A 32 -0.43 23.07 -1.62
CA ASP A 32 -0.54 23.48 -0.24
C ASP A 32 0.44 22.60 0.54
N LEU A 33 1.59 23.19 0.87
CA LEU A 33 2.69 22.59 1.62
C LEU A 33 2.53 22.85 3.12
N THR A 34 1.44 23.50 3.55
CA THR A 34 1.10 23.56 4.97
C THR A 34 0.93 22.16 5.52
N ARG A 35 1.11 22.02 6.84
CA ARG A 35 0.90 20.76 7.54
C ARG A 35 -0.50 20.21 7.26
N GLU A 36 -1.50 21.08 7.26
CA GLU A 36 -2.90 20.79 7.01
C GLU A 36 -3.11 20.35 5.57
N GLY A 37 -2.52 21.05 4.59
CA GLY A 37 -2.57 20.69 3.17
C GLY A 37 -1.98 19.32 2.87
N VAL A 38 -0.80 19.02 3.43
CA VAL A 38 -0.14 17.71 3.28
C VAL A 38 -0.97 16.59 3.91
N GLN A 39 -1.53 16.82 5.10
CA GLN A 39 -2.42 15.85 5.75
C GLN A 39 -3.70 15.60 4.97
N SER A 40 -4.30 16.65 4.41
CA SER A 40 -5.51 16.54 3.58
C SER A 40 -5.24 15.68 2.34
N LYS A 41 -4.13 15.92 1.63
CA LYS A 41 -3.72 15.11 0.47
C LYS A 41 -3.49 13.64 0.82
N PHE A 42 -2.83 13.38 1.95
CA PHE A 42 -2.63 12.00 2.41
C PHE A 42 -3.97 11.32 2.70
N ARG A 43 -4.90 11.99 3.40
CA ARG A 43 -6.24 11.47 3.69
C ARG A 43 -7.04 11.16 2.42
N VAL A 44 -6.92 11.97 1.37
CA VAL A 44 -7.56 11.70 0.08
C VAL A 44 -7.05 10.38 -0.51
N LEU A 45 -5.73 10.16 -0.52
CA LEU A 45 -5.15 8.91 -1.00
C LEU A 45 -5.52 7.71 -0.11
N GLU A 46 -5.50 7.88 1.21
CA GLU A 46 -5.92 6.86 2.17
C GLU A 46 -7.37 6.45 1.91
N ASN A 47 -8.29 7.41 1.77
CA ASN A 47 -9.70 7.15 1.47
C ASN A 47 -9.91 6.45 0.13
N GLN A 48 -9.14 6.80 -0.91
CA GLN A 48 -9.22 6.12 -2.20
C GLN A 48 -8.69 4.68 -2.14
N LEU A 49 -7.64 4.43 -1.35
CA LEU A 49 -7.05 3.10 -1.22
C LEU A 49 -8.00 2.14 -0.49
N TYR A 50 -8.62 2.62 0.58
CA TYR A 50 -9.53 1.87 1.45
C TYR A 50 -11.01 2.03 1.06
N ASP A 51 -11.28 2.52 -0.15
CA ASP A 51 -12.66 2.59 -0.66
C ASP A 51 -13.26 1.17 -0.72
N LYS A 52 -14.48 1.01 -0.21
CA LYS A 52 -15.14 -0.32 -0.16
C LYS A 52 -15.46 -0.89 -1.54
N GLY A 53 -15.49 -0.06 -2.59
CA GLY A 53 -15.64 -0.50 -3.98
C GLY A 53 -14.33 -0.99 -4.60
N ASN A 54 -13.19 -0.78 -3.95
CA ASN A 54 -11.91 -1.36 -4.33
C ASN A 54 -11.78 -2.76 -3.70
N ASP A 55 -12.50 -3.75 -4.22
CA ASP A 55 -12.50 -5.14 -3.70
C ASP A 55 -12.31 -6.20 -4.81
N LYS A 56 -11.96 -5.77 -6.02
CA LYS A 56 -11.79 -6.66 -7.17
C LYS A 56 -10.33 -7.05 -7.34
N VAL A 57 -10.04 -8.32 -7.09
CA VAL A 57 -8.74 -8.91 -7.36
C VAL A 57 -8.89 -10.40 -7.67
N GLU A 58 -8.05 -10.90 -8.58
CA GLU A 58 -7.95 -12.30 -8.95
C GLU A 58 -6.50 -12.78 -8.80
N SER A 59 -6.29 -14.10 -8.84
CA SER A 59 -4.95 -14.69 -8.73
C SER A 59 -3.99 -14.26 -9.85
N LYS A 60 -4.51 -13.94 -11.03
CA LYS A 60 -3.73 -13.45 -12.18
C LYS A 60 -3.16 -12.04 -11.98
N ASP A 61 -3.75 -11.25 -11.08
CA ASP A 61 -3.29 -9.90 -10.79
C ASP A 61 -2.06 -9.90 -9.86
N LEU A 62 -1.80 -11.02 -9.19
CA LEU A 62 -0.69 -11.21 -8.27
C LEU A 62 0.45 -11.98 -8.96
N PRO A 63 1.65 -11.38 -9.07
CA PRO A 63 2.75 -11.95 -9.83
C PRO A 63 3.08 -13.41 -9.43
N GLY A 64 3.07 -14.31 -10.42
CA GLY A 64 3.44 -15.71 -10.25
C GLY A 64 2.42 -16.58 -9.48
N LEU A 65 1.36 -16.00 -8.91
CA LEU A 65 0.42 -16.75 -8.08
C LEU A 65 -0.39 -17.77 -8.89
N GLU A 66 -0.94 -17.36 -10.03
CA GLU A 66 -1.72 -18.26 -10.89
C GLU A 66 -0.90 -19.49 -11.31
N GLN A 67 0.36 -19.28 -11.70
CA GLN A 67 1.26 -20.36 -12.09
C GLN A 67 1.63 -21.26 -10.91
N ALA A 68 1.85 -20.69 -9.72
CA ALA A 68 2.13 -21.47 -8.53
C ALA A 68 0.93 -22.34 -8.13
N LEU A 69 -0.29 -21.82 -8.25
CA LEU A 69 -1.52 -22.56 -7.97
C LEU A 69 -1.74 -23.72 -8.95
N LYS A 70 -1.40 -23.57 -10.23
CA LYS A 70 -1.43 -24.68 -11.20
C LYS A 70 -0.51 -25.84 -10.81
N ASN A 71 0.57 -25.54 -10.11
CA ASN A 71 1.57 -26.52 -9.67
C ASN A 71 1.35 -27.00 -8.22
N THR A 72 0.32 -26.48 -7.54
CA THR A 72 0.00 -26.83 -6.15
C THR A 72 -1.21 -27.76 -6.15
N ALA A 73 -1.24 -28.75 -5.25
CA ALA A 73 -2.38 -29.64 -5.14
C ALA A 73 -3.65 -28.86 -4.74
N TRP A 74 -4.81 -29.35 -5.16
CA TRP A 74 -6.07 -28.65 -4.92
C TRP A 74 -6.33 -28.50 -3.41
N GLY A 75 -6.59 -27.26 -2.97
CA GLY A 75 -6.80 -26.93 -1.56
C GLY A 75 -5.50 -26.73 -0.76
N GLU A 76 -4.33 -26.94 -1.36
CA GLU A 76 -3.04 -26.67 -0.71
C GLU A 76 -2.55 -25.24 -0.96
N ILE A 77 -1.64 -24.80 -0.08
CA ILE A 77 -1.01 -23.49 -0.17
C ILE A 77 0.37 -23.66 -0.82
N PRO A 78 0.71 -22.86 -1.85
CA PRO A 78 2.04 -22.89 -2.47
C PRO A 78 3.17 -22.78 -1.44
N GLU A 79 4.22 -23.60 -1.59
CA GLU A 79 5.31 -23.75 -0.61
C GLU A 79 5.91 -22.40 -0.19
N TYR A 80 6.17 -21.51 -1.14
CA TYR A 80 6.77 -20.20 -0.90
C TYR A 80 5.91 -19.25 -0.03
N LEU A 81 4.61 -19.55 0.14
CA LEU A 81 3.68 -18.78 0.96
C LEU A 81 3.49 -19.35 2.38
N LYS A 82 3.92 -20.59 2.65
CA LYS A 82 3.69 -21.26 3.95
C LYS A 82 4.23 -20.47 5.14
N SER A 83 5.38 -19.82 5.00
CA SER A 83 5.93 -18.97 6.07
C SER A 83 5.03 -17.76 6.40
N ILE A 84 4.34 -17.21 5.40
CA ILE A 84 3.42 -16.09 5.57
C ILE A 84 2.10 -16.57 6.18
N VAL A 85 1.63 -17.76 5.81
CA VAL A 85 0.46 -18.41 6.45
C VAL A 85 0.62 -18.46 7.96
N ILE A 86 1.76 -18.97 8.44
CA ILE A 86 2.06 -19.06 9.88
C ILE A 86 2.02 -17.67 10.52
N GLN A 87 2.54 -16.65 9.84
CA GLN A 87 2.50 -15.27 10.31
C GLN A 87 1.07 -14.74 10.42
N ILE A 88 0.21 -15.03 9.44
CA ILE A 88 -1.19 -14.61 9.43
C ILE A 88 -1.97 -15.30 10.55
N GLU A 89 -1.84 -16.61 10.69
CA GLU A 89 -2.56 -17.36 11.72
C GLU A 89 -2.17 -16.91 13.13
N LYS A 90 -0.88 -16.64 13.34
CA LYS A 90 -0.37 -16.04 14.58
C LYS A 90 -0.96 -14.65 14.83
N ASP A 91 -1.04 -13.81 13.79
CA ASP A 91 -1.61 -12.46 13.91
C ASP A 91 -3.12 -12.49 14.20
N ARG A 92 -3.83 -13.47 13.61
CA ARG A 92 -5.26 -13.69 13.83
C ARG A 92 -5.59 -14.46 15.12
N GLY A 93 -4.59 -15.11 15.73
CA GLY A 93 -4.76 -15.95 16.91
C GLY A 93 -5.52 -17.25 16.66
N LYS A 94 -5.69 -17.65 15.39
CA LYS A 94 -6.41 -18.88 15.00
C LYS A 94 -5.93 -19.37 13.63
N THR A 95 -6.09 -20.67 13.42
CA THR A 95 -5.88 -21.28 12.10
C THR A 95 -6.91 -20.79 11.09
N THR A 96 -6.58 -20.92 9.81
CA THR A 96 -7.49 -20.57 8.73
C THR A 96 -8.51 -21.69 8.50
N ASP A 97 -9.78 -21.32 8.44
CA ASP A 97 -10.87 -22.21 8.06
C ASP A 97 -10.76 -22.60 6.58
N VAL A 98 -11.19 -23.82 6.21
CA VAL A 98 -11.20 -24.33 4.84
C VAL A 98 -11.88 -23.35 3.86
N PHE A 99 -12.96 -22.68 4.27
CA PHE A 99 -13.67 -21.71 3.43
C PHE A 99 -12.86 -20.43 3.17
N HIS A 100 -11.81 -20.16 3.95
CA HIS A 100 -10.96 -18.98 3.84
C HIS A 100 -9.60 -19.25 3.19
N ILE A 101 -9.29 -20.49 2.79
CA ILE A 101 -7.98 -20.84 2.20
C ILE A 101 -7.68 -19.99 0.96
N ALA A 102 -8.65 -19.85 0.04
CA ALA A 102 -8.47 -19.04 -1.17
C ALA A 102 -8.16 -17.57 -0.85
N ILE A 103 -8.84 -17.01 0.17
CA ILE A 103 -8.61 -15.64 0.63
C ILE A 103 -7.23 -15.52 1.27
N GLN A 104 -6.85 -16.48 2.11
CA GLN A 104 -5.53 -16.50 2.74
C GLN A 104 -4.42 -16.55 1.69
N VAL A 105 -4.57 -17.34 0.63
CA VAL A 105 -3.60 -17.42 -0.46
C VAL A 105 -3.41 -16.05 -1.14
N LEU A 106 -4.50 -15.34 -1.44
CA LEU A 106 -4.43 -14.00 -2.02
C LEU A 106 -3.72 -13.01 -1.08
N VAL A 107 -4.08 -13.02 0.21
CA VAL A 107 -3.44 -12.15 1.22
C VAL A 107 -1.96 -12.50 1.39
N CYS A 108 -1.59 -13.78 1.41
CA CYS A 108 -0.21 -14.22 1.50
C CYS A 108 0.61 -13.72 0.31
N ALA A 109 0.08 -13.85 -0.90
CA ALA A 109 0.74 -13.36 -2.11
C ALA A 109 0.90 -11.83 -2.11
N ALA A 110 -0.12 -11.09 -1.69
CA ALA A 110 -0.03 -9.63 -1.53
C ALA A 110 1.02 -9.24 -0.48
N ILE A 111 1.07 -9.91 0.69
CA ILE A 111 2.10 -9.67 1.72
C ILE A 111 3.49 -9.98 1.17
N LYS A 112 3.66 -11.08 0.41
CA LYS A 112 4.95 -11.42 -0.21
C LYS A 112 5.39 -10.31 -1.15
N GLU A 113 4.50 -9.89 -2.05
CA GLU A 113 4.78 -8.81 -2.99
C GLU A 113 5.13 -7.51 -2.25
N MET A 114 4.35 -7.11 -1.24
CA MET A 114 4.64 -5.92 -0.41
C MET A 114 6.01 -5.96 0.28
N LYS A 115 6.49 -7.16 0.67
CA LYS A 115 7.80 -7.35 1.32
C LYS A 115 8.95 -7.30 0.31
N ASP A 116 8.72 -7.79 -0.89
CA ASP A 116 9.74 -7.83 -1.95
C ASP A 116 9.81 -6.51 -2.74
N PHE A 117 8.75 -5.70 -2.70
CA PHE A 117 8.65 -4.50 -3.51
C PHE A 117 9.65 -3.42 -3.10
N SER A 118 10.31 -2.82 -4.08
CA SER A 118 11.16 -1.65 -3.88
C SER A 118 10.29 -0.39 -3.81
N VAL A 119 10.62 0.55 -2.91
CA VAL A 119 9.90 1.82 -2.81
C VAL A 119 10.05 2.66 -4.08
N GLY A 120 11.17 2.52 -4.80
CA GLY A 120 11.44 3.28 -6.02
C GLY A 120 10.53 2.91 -7.19
N ASP A 121 10.07 1.65 -7.23
CA ASP A 121 9.21 1.14 -8.28
C ASP A 121 7.72 1.24 -7.93
N LEU A 122 7.39 1.73 -6.73
CA LEU A 122 6.05 1.73 -6.19
C LEU A 122 5.14 2.72 -6.93
N VAL A 123 4.19 2.18 -7.70
CA VAL A 123 3.16 2.95 -8.39
C VAL A 123 1.79 2.81 -7.71
N TRP A 124 0.89 3.73 -8.00
CA TRP A 124 -0.44 3.78 -7.39
C TRP A 124 -1.28 2.53 -7.69
N ASP A 125 -1.18 1.96 -8.89
CA ASP A 125 -1.92 0.76 -9.27
C ASP A 125 -1.50 -0.46 -8.44
N THR A 126 -0.21 -0.57 -8.10
CA THR A 126 0.29 -1.61 -7.19
C THR A 126 -0.32 -1.46 -5.80
N LEU A 127 -0.38 -0.24 -5.26
CA LEU A 127 -1.05 0.02 -3.99
C LEU A 127 -2.54 -0.34 -4.05
N LYS A 128 -3.26 0.11 -5.09
CA LYS A 128 -4.69 -0.20 -5.27
C LYS A 128 -4.95 -1.70 -5.32
N LYS A 129 -4.12 -2.46 -6.04
CA LYS A 129 -4.19 -3.92 -6.08
C LYS A 129 -4.08 -4.52 -4.68
N TRP A 130 -3.07 -4.12 -3.91
CA TRP A 130 -2.91 -4.61 -2.54
C TRP A 130 -4.08 -4.21 -1.64
N GLY A 131 -4.58 -2.97 -1.77
CA GLY A 131 -5.79 -2.50 -1.10
C GLY A 131 -7.00 -3.36 -1.47
N ALA A 132 -7.17 -3.69 -2.75
CA ALA A 132 -8.25 -4.54 -3.24
C ALA A 132 -8.21 -5.93 -2.62
N THR A 133 -7.01 -6.52 -2.50
CA THR A 133 -6.83 -7.81 -1.83
C THR A 133 -7.25 -7.78 -0.36
N LEU A 134 -6.89 -6.72 0.37
CA LEU A 134 -7.22 -6.63 1.80
C LEU A 134 -8.71 -6.30 2.01
N ASN A 135 -9.28 -5.42 1.21
CA ASN A 135 -10.71 -5.10 1.26
C ASN A 135 -11.57 -6.32 0.89
N TYR A 136 -11.15 -7.09 -0.13
CA TYR A 136 -11.80 -8.37 -0.46
C TYR A 136 -11.75 -9.32 0.74
N ALA A 137 -10.60 -9.46 1.40
CA ALA A 137 -10.48 -10.30 2.59
C ALA A 137 -11.36 -9.81 3.76
N GLU A 138 -11.40 -8.50 4.01
CA GLU A 138 -12.23 -7.88 5.05
C GLU A 138 -13.73 -8.12 4.80
N LYS A 139 -14.18 -8.05 3.54
CA LYS A 139 -15.57 -8.35 3.14
C LYS A 139 -16.04 -9.73 3.58
N PHE A 140 -15.13 -10.70 3.71
CA PHE A 140 -15.40 -12.05 4.18
C PHE A 140 -14.93 -12.29 5.63
N GLY A 141 -14.63 -11.24 6.41
CA GLY A 141 -14.21 -11.36 7.81
C GLY A 141 -12.79 -11.93 7.99
N PHE A 142 -11.96 -11.86 6.95
CA PHE A 142 -10.56 -12.31 6.97
C PHE A 142 -9.59 -11.14 7.14
N GLN A 143 -9.75 -10.36 8.21
CA GLN A 143 -8.84 -9.24 8.50
C GLN A 143 -7.47 -9.75 8.97
N VAL A 144 -6.39 -9.12 8.48
CA VAL A 144 -5.00 -9.43 8.80
C VAL A 144 -4.23 -8.15 9.10
N ARG A 145 -4.01 -7.87 10.38
CA ARG A 145 -3.36 -6.63 10.86
C ARG A 145 -1.93 -6.48 10.36
N VAL A 146 -1.19 -7.58 10.20
CA VAL A 146 0.16 -7.55 9.58
C VAL A 146 0.09 -6.97 8.16
N ALA A 147 -0.92 -7.34 7.38
CA ALA A 147 -1.09 -6.85 6.02
C ALA A 147 -1.51 -5.37 5.99
N ASP A 148 -2.45 -4.98 6.86
CA ASP A 148 -2.89 -3.59 6.99
C ASP A 148 -1.72 -2.65 7.31
N ASN A 149 -0.85 -3.07 8.23
CA ASN A 149 0.34 -2.32 8.61
C ASN A 149 1.36 -2.18 7.46
N LEU A 150 1.55 -3.24 6.67
CA LEU A 150 2.43 -3.21 5.50
C LEU A 150 1.88 -2.29 4.42
N LEU A 151 0.59 -2.38 4.11
CA LEU A 151 -0.06 -1.50 3.13
C LEU A 151 0.05 -0.04 3.54
N LYS A 152 -0.25 0.28 4.81
CA LYS A 152 -0.14 1.65 5.33
C LYS A 152 1.30 2.19 5.26
N LYS A 153 2.30 1.35 5.56
CA LYS A 153 3.71 1.70 5.44
C LYS A 153 4.07 2.01 3.97
N ASN A 154 3.61 1.21 3.03
CA ASN A 154 3.85 1.41 1.60
C ASN A 154 3.13 2.66 1.06
N LEU A 155 1.90 2.94 1.50
CA LEU A 155 1.19 4.18 1.16
C LEU A 155 1.97 5.42 1.64
N LEU A 156 2.51 5.39 2.87
CA LEU A 156 3.34 6.47 3.39
C LEU A 156 4.62 6.65 2.55
N ALA A 157 5.27 5.56 2.16
CA ALA A 157 6.48 5.60 1.34
C ALA A 157 6.20 6.19 -0.06
N TYR A 158 5.10 5.76 -0.69
CA TYR A 158 4.62 6.31 -1.96
C TYR A 158 4.33 7.81 -1.86
N PHE A 159 3.58 8.21 -0.82
CA PHE A 159 3.26 9.62 -0.60
C PHE A 159 4.52 10.46 -0.37
N ALA A 160 5.48 9.95 0.41
CA ALA A 160 6.76 10.62 0.63
C ALA A 160 7.53 10.78 -0.69
N ALA A 161 7.63 9.73 -1.52
CA ALA A 161 8.31 9.81 -2.81
C ALA A 161 7.68 10.86 -3.73
N GLN A 162 6.34 10.91 -3.81
CA GLN A 162 5.62 11.88 -4.65
C GLN A 162 5.83 13.34 -4.25
N ASN A 163 6.12 13.61 -2.97
CA ASN A 163 6.30 14.96 -2.45
C ASN A 163 7.78 15.35 -2.26
N LEU A 164 8.69 14.39 -2.06
CA LEU A 164 10.13 14.64 -1.88
C LEU A 164 10.88 14.76 -3.21
N PHE A 165 10.56 13.96 -4.23
CA PHE A 165 11.30 13.97 -5.51
C PHE A 165 10.89 15.10 -6.46
N LYS A 166 9.79 15.81 -6.17
CA LYS A 166 9.39 17.01 -6.93
C LYS A 166 10.17 18.26 -6.55
N SER A 167 10.98 18.25 -5.48
CA SER A 167 11.77 19.41 -5.05
C SER A 167 13.20 19.44 -5.60
N THR A 168 13.68 18.39 -6.26
CA THR A 168 15.09 18.28 -6.73
C THR A 168 15.28 18.41 -8.24
N ALA A 169 14.22 18.66 -9.02
CA ALA A 169 14.36 18.99 -10.44
C ALA A 169 14.58 20.50 -10.64
N LYS A 170 15.77 20.97 -10.28
CA LYS A 170 16.39 22.18 -10.85
C LYS A 170 17.82 21.85 -11.24
N LYS A 171 18.02 21.57 -12.53
CA LYS A 171 19.23 21.91 -13.26
C LYS A 171 18.81 22.61 -14.53
#